data_AF-A0A6N7UYH7-F1
#
_entry.id   AF-A0A6N7UYH7-F1
#
_cell.length_a   1.000
_cell.length_b   1.000
_cell.length_c   1.000
_cell.angle_alpha   90.00
_cell.angle_beta   90.00
_cell.angle_gamma   90.00
#
_symmetry.space_group_name_H-M   'P 1'
#
loop_
_entity.id
_entity.type
_entity.pdbx_description
1 polymer ?
#
loop_
_entity_poly.entity_id
_entity_poly.type
_entity_poly.pdbx_seq_one_letter_code
_entity_poly.pdbx_strand_id
1 'polypeptide(L)'
;MTSARFGLLLDVDGPVASPVTRSVSPAVISHLVSLASAGWPVVFNTGRSDDFIRKQVMEPMIAAGLPSGVQVHAICEKGGVWFSFNGTGQGEVSVDEELALPEPYAAAIRELVARKYTGHMFFDETKRSMVSVEQNVDVANADYLAEQKEFDADALALMSEFDMGVCRLDHHAPNSDDSVDYRIDPTIISTDIEALGVGKDLGARRALALLEADGTAVPRTWRTVGDSRTDYAMADELHALGYDVAHVDVRPADGVPAKPYPVLTAGERIHDDAGEAFLRRWTQMAAGEASDDSAVV
;
A
#
# COMPACT_ATOMS: atom_id res chain seq x y z
N MET A 1 -21.24 25.01 -10.57
CA MET A 1 -20.76 23.87 -11.36
C MET A 1 -20.09 22.92 -10.40
N THR A 2 -20.54 21.67 -10.29
CA THR A 2 -19.84 20.65 -9.50
C THR A 2 -18.53 20.34 -10.20
N SER A 3 -17.40 20.64 -9.56
CA SER A 3 -16.07 20.23 -10.03
C SER A 3 -16.08 18.72 -10.29
N ALA A 4 -15.40 18.25 -11.35
CA ALA A 4 -15.32 16.83 -11.64
C ALA A 4 -14.71 16.11 -10.44
N ARG A 5 -15.39 15.09 -9.92
CA ARG A 5 -14.89 14.27 -8.81
C ARG A 5 -13.93 13.23 -9.36
N PHE A 6 -12.73 13.16 -8.78
CA PHE A 6 -11.77 12.10 -9.06
C PHE A 6 -11.83 11.06 -7.97
N GLY A 7 -11.60 9.80 -8.33
CA GLY A 7 -11.24 8.76 -7.36
C GLY A 7 -9.75 8.86 -7.05
N LEU A 8 -9.38 8.84 -5.78
CA LEU A 8 -7.99 8.83 -5.32
C LEU A 8 -7.66 7.44 -4.77
N LEU A 9 -6.62 6.82 -5.32
CA LEU A 9 -6.12 5.53 -4.88
C LEU A 9 -4.62 5.66 -4.55
N LEU A 10 -4.33 5.76 -3.27
CA LEU A 10 -3.05 6.25 -2.77
C LEU A 10 -2.26 5.11 -2.13
N ASP A 11 -1.02 4.89 -2.56
CA ASP A 11 -0.07 4.25 -1.66
C ASP A 11 0.25 5.17 -0.48
N VAL A 12 0.70 4.56 0.61
CA VAL A 12 0.95 5.24 1.87
C VAL A 12 2.43 5.58 2.03
N ASP A 13 3.34 4.65 1.76
CA ASP A 13 4.77 4.88 1.95
C ASP A 13 5.34 5.71 0.80
N GLY A 14 5.90 6.88 1.09
CA GLY A 14 6.28 7.82 0.05
C GLY A 14 5.20 8.87 -0.15
N PRO A 15 4.06 8.61 -0.81
CA PRO A 15 3.10 9.67 -1.12
C PRO A 15 2.41 10.33 0.08
N VAL A 16 2.10 9.55 1.12
CA VAL A 16 1.30 10.03 2.28
C VAL A 16 2.16 10.11 3.52
N ALA A 17 2.93 9.07 3.80
CA ALA A 17 3.85 8.98 4.92
C ALA A 17 5.29 9.08 4.44
N SER A 18 6.12 9.81 5.19
CA SER A 18 7.55 9.89 4.89
C SER A 18 8.20 8.50 4.95
N PRO A 19 8.97 8.09 3.93
CA PRO A 19 9.67 6.81 3.95
C PRO A 19 10.81 6.79 5.00
N VAL A 20 11.21 7.96 5.52
CA VAL A 20 12.27 8.11 6.52
C VAL A 20 11.70 8.02 7.93
N THR A 21 10.70 8.84 8.25
CA THR A 21 10.17 8.94 9.62
C THR A 21 8.95 8.05 9.85
N ARG A 22 8.39 7.46 8.79
CA ARG A 22 7.16 6.64 8.81
C ARG A 22 5.97 7.39 9.44
N SER A 23 5.94 8.70 9.28
CA SER A 23 4.91 9.59 9.83
C SER A 23 4.20 10.37 8.73
N VAL A 24 2.93 10.70 8.94
CA VAL A 24 2.15 11.53 8.02
C VAL A 24 2.13 12.98 8.49
N SER A 25 2.40 13.92 7.59
CA SER A 25 2.42 15.34 7.94
C SER A 25 1.00 15.87 8.23
N PRO A 26 0.82 16.83 9.15
CA PRO A 26 -0.48 17.45 9.38
C PRO A 26 -1.08 18.11 8.12
N ALA A 27 -0.24 18.60 7.20
CA ALA A 27 -0.68 19.18 5.94
C ALA A 27 -1.30 18.13 5.01
N VAL A 28 -0.65 16.97 4.86
CA VAL A 28 -1.20 15.81 4.13
C VAL A 28 -2.55 15.39 4.72
N ILE A 29 -2.65 15.25 6.04
CA ILE A 29 -3.91 14.91 6.72
C ILE A 29 -5.01 15.94 6.42
N SER A 30 -4.69 17.24 6.49
CA SER A 30 -5.65 18.31 6.21
C SER A 30 -6.18 18.25 4.77
N HIS A 31 -5.33 17.96 3.80
CA HIS A 31 -5.74 17.79 2.40
C HIS A 31 -6.61 16.55 2.19
N LEU A 32 -6.25 15.42 2.78
CA LEU A 32 -7.04 14.18 2.70
C LEU A 32 -8.46 14.38 3.26
N VAL A 33 -8.58 15.03 4.43
CA VAL A 33 -9.89 15.36 5.02
C VAL A 33 -10.67 16.32 4.14
N SER A 34 -10.02 17.34 3.56
CA SER A 34 -10.66 18.31 2.67
C SER A 34 -11.21 17.65 1.41
N LEU A 35 -10.43 16.77 0.78
CA LEU A 35 -10.81 16.02 -0.42
C LEU A 35 -11.97 15.06 -0.15
N ALA A 36 -11.87 14.26 0.92
CA ALA A 36 -12.93 13.35 1.32
C ALA A 36 -14.23 14.12 1.64
N SER A 37 -14.13 15.25 2.36
CA SER A 37 -15.27 16.11 2.69
C SER A 37 -15.88 16.80 1.46
N ALA A 38 -15.10 17.02 0.41
CA ALA A 38 -15.60 17.49 -0.88
C ALA A 38 -16.30 16.37 -1.70
N GLY A 39 -16.35 15.15 -1.16
CA GLY A 39 -16.99 13.99 -1.78
C GLY A 39 -16.13 13.31 -2.84
N TRP A 40 -14.82 13.52 -2.82
CA TRP A 40 -13.88 12.73 -3.63
C TRP A 40 -13.62 11.41 -2.90
N PRO A 41 -13.82 10.25 -3.55
CA PRO A 41 -13.43 8.97 -2.96
C PRO A 41 -11.94 8.94 -2.65
N VAL A 42 -11.59 8.72 -1.39
CA VAL A 42 -10.20 8.55 -0.93
C VAL A 42 -10.03 7.11 -0.48
N VAL A 43 -9.13 6.39 -1.13
CA VAL A 43 -8.81 5.00 -0.81
C VAL A 43 -7.30 4.85 -0.67
N PHE A 44 -6.86 4.26 0.44
CA PHE A 44 -5.46 3.85 0.62
C PHE A 44 -5.28 2.41 0.13
N ASN A 45 -4.21 2.13 -0.60
CA ASN A 45 -3.85 0.81 -1.08
C ASN A 45 -2.35 0.59 -0.89
N THR A 46 -2.00 -0.15 0.15
CA THR A 46 -0.65 -0.18 0.72
C THR A 46 -0.22 -1.59 1.11
N GLY A 47 1.09 -1.80 1.24
CA GLY A 47 1.66 -2.97 1.90
C GLY A 47 1.61 -2.90 3.43
N ARG A 48 1.32 -1.73 4.02
CA ARG A 48 1.22 -1.54 5.48
C ARG A 48 0.05 -2.30 6.09
N SER A 49 0.14 -2.56 7.39
CA SER A 49 -0.91 -3.19 8.20
C SER A 49 -2.08 -2.25 8.49
N ASP A 50 -3.22 -2.83 8.90
CA ASP A 50 -4.37 -2.04 9.37
C ASP A 50 -4.03 -1.21 10.60
N ASP A 51 -3.16 -1.72 11.50
CA ASP A 51 -2.72 -0.98 12.68
C ASP A 51 -1.93 0.29 12.33
N PHE A 52 -1.08 0.24 11.30
CA PHE A 52 -0.36 1.42 10.81
C PHE A 52 -1.36 2.46 10.29
N ILE A 53 -2.31 2.08 9.43
CA ILE A 53 -3.30 3.00 8.89
C ILE A 53 -4.16 3.59 10.00
N ARG A 54 -4.58 2.77 10.96
CA ARG A 54 -5.36 3.20 12.12
C ARG A 54 -4.66 4.34 12.86
N LYS A 55 -3.38 4.16 13.21
CA LYS A 55 -2.59 5.11 14.01
C LYS A 55 -2.09 6.32 13.25
N GLN A 56 -1.58 6.12 12.03
CA GLN A 56 -0.87 7.15 11.28
C GLN A 56 -1.77 7.95 10.33
N VAL A 57 -2.94 7.42 9.97
CA VAL A 57 -3.83 8.05 8.99
C VAL A 57 -5.22 8.28 9.58
N MET A 58 -5.92 7.22 9.98
CA MET A 58 -7.31 7.30 10.44
C MET A 58 -7.47 8.19 11.67
N GLU A 59 -6.74 7.90 12.75
CA GLU A 59 -6.81 8.69 14.00
C GLU A 59 -6.47 10.17 13.76
N PRO A 60 -5.39 10.51 13.02
CA PRO A 60 -5.12 11.90 12.62
C PRO A 60 -6.20 12.54 11.76
N MET A 61 -6.79 11.83 10.79
CA MET A 61 -7.90 12.36 9.97
C MET A 61 -9.14 12.65 10.81
N ILE A 62 -9.49 11.76 11.75
CA ILE A 62 -10.60 11.98 12.69
C ILE A 62 -10.30 13.20 13.58
N ALA A 63 -9.08 13.29 14.13
CA ALA A 63 -8.67 14.43 14.94
C ALA A 63 -8.66 15.76 14.16
N ALA A 64 -8.40 15.71 12.85
CA ALA A 64 -8.47 16.84 11.94
C ALA A 64 -9.90 17.17 11.45
N GLY A 65 -10.92 16.41 11.87
CA GLY A 65 -12.32 16.72 11.63
C GLY A 65 -12.97 15.98 10.46
N LEU A 66 -12.51 14.77 10.12
CA LEU A 66 -13.20 13.90 9.17
C LEU A 66 -14.70 13.75 9.56
N PRO A 67 -15.67 14.07 8.67
CA PRO A 67 -17.08 13.94 9.01
C PRO A 67 -17.51 12.48 9.20
N SER A 68 -18.48 12.25 10.09
CA SER A 68 -19.06 10.90 10.32
C SER A 68 -19.82 10.33 9.11
N GLY A 69 -20.34 11.20 8.24
CA GLY A 69 -21.03 10.80 7.01
C GLY A 69 -20.13 10.61 5.79
N VAL A 70 -18.81 10.74 5.94
CA VAL A 70 -17.84 10.60 4.85
C VAL A 70 -17.02 9.33 5.10
N GLN A 71 -17.12 8.38 4.18
CA GLN A 71 -16.36 7.13 4.24
C GLN A 71 -15.02 7.26 3.54
N VAL A 72 -14.01 6.66 4.14
CA VAL A 72 -12.66 6.49 3.60
C VAL A 72 -12.32 5.01 3.70
N HIS A 73 -11.69 4.47 2.67
CA HIS A 73 -11.36 3.05 2.60
C HIS A 73 -9.85 2.82 2.72
N ALA A 74 -9.48 1.74 3.37
CA ALA A 74 -8.10 1.32 3.53
C ALA A 74 -7.94 -0.14 3.12
N ILE A 75 -7.03 -0.37 2.19
CA ILE A 75 -6.66 -1.67 1.68
C ILE A 75 -5.20 -1.87 2.04
N CYS A 76 -5.00 -2.77 2.97
CA CYS A 76 -3.74 -3.07 3.64
C CYS A 76 -3.17 -4.36 3.06
N GLU A 77 -1.88 -4.59 3.31
CA GLU A 77 -1.22 -5.85 2.97
C GLU A 77 -1.43 -6.25 1.50
N LYS A 78 -1.28 -5.28 0.59
CA LYS A 78 -1.43 -5.44 -0.87
C LYS A 78 -2.75 -6.10 -1.26
N GLY A 79 -3.81 -5.80 -0.51
CA GLY A 79 -5.14 -6.33 -0.72
C GLY A 79 -5.60 -7.28 0.36
N GLY A 80 -4.73 -8.06 1.00
CA GLY A 80 -5.14 -9.17 1.87
C GLY A 80 -5.99 -8.76 3.08
N VAL A 81 -5.94 -7.49 3.47
CA VAL A 81 -6.70 -6.92 4.57
C VAL A 81 -7.37 -5.63 4.12
N TRP A 82 -8.60 -5.37 4.54
CA TRP A 82 -9.26 -4.08 4.27
C TRP A 82 -10.25 -3.68 5.35
N PHE A 83 -10.50 -2.38 5.43
CA PHE A 83 -11.55 -1.80 6.27
C PHE A 83 -11.97 -0.44 5.75
N SER A 84 -13.09 0.06 6.26
CA SER A 84 -13.56 1.43 6.05
C SER A 84 -13.55 2.18 7.36
N PHE A 85 -13.45 3.51 7.32
CA PHE A 85 -13.57 4.36 8.49
C PHE A 85 -14.20 5.70 8.14
N ASN A 86 -14.74 6.37 9.15
CA ASN A 86 -15.28 7.72 9.06
C ASN A 86 -14.97 8.50 10.34
N GLY A 87 -15.57 9.69 10.50
CA GLY A 87 -15.40 10.52 11.70
C GLY A 87 -15.77 9.89 13.05
N THR A 88 -16.42 8.72 13.06
CA THR A 88 -16.77 7.99 14.29
C THR A 88 -15.77 6.90 14.69
N GLY A 89 -14.86 6.54 13.78
CA GLY A 89 -13.84 5.52 14.03
C GLY A 89 -13.75 4.46 12.94
N GLN A 90 -13.05 3.38 13.30
CA GLN A 90 -12.82 2.22 12.45
C GLN A 90 -14.09 1.38 12.28
N GLY A 91 -14.36 0.96 11.05
CA GLY A 91 -15.27 -0.15 10.77
C GLY A 91 -14.62 -1.52 11.05
N GLU A 92 -15.32 -2.58 10.67
CA GLU A 92 -14.79 -3.94 10.79
C GLU A 92 -13.59 -4.17 9.86
N VAL A 93 -12.55 -4.82 10.39
CA VAL A 93 -11.40 -5.27 9.61
C VAL A 93 -11.72 -6.61 9.01
N SER A 94 -11.69 -6.68 7.69
CA SER A 94 -11.83 -7.90 6.91
C SER A 94 -10.45 -8.42 6.50
N VAL A 95 -10.28 -9.74 6.53
CA VAL A 95 -9.09 -10.44 6.07
C VAL A 95 -9.52 -11.47 5.02
N ASP A 96 -8.78 -11.55 3.92
CA ASP A 96 -8.94 -12.62 2.96
C ASP A 96 -8.17 -13.85 3.43
N GLU A 97 -8.88 -14.76 4.10
CA GLU A 97 -8.31 -16.00 4.62
C GLU A 97 -7.78 -16.93 3.51
N GLU A 98 -8.25 -16.78 2.25
CA GLU A 98 -7.71 -17.55 1.12
C GLU A 98 -6.33 -17.06 0.68
N LEU A 99 -6.01 -15.80 0.98
CA LEU A 99 -4.71 -15.19 0.70
C LEU A 99 -3.79 -15.17 1.93
N ALA A 100 -4.30 -15.58 3.09
CA ALA A 100 -3.53 -15.64 4.33
C ALA A 100 -2.53 -16.80 4.31
N LEU A 101 -1.35 -16.59 4.89
CA LEU A 101 -0.44 -17.71 5.12
C LEU A 101 -0.99 -18.67 6.17
N PRO A 102 -0.77 -19.99 6.02
CA PRO A 102 -1.10 -20.96 7.06
C PRO A 102 -0.41 -20.58 8.38
N GLU A 103 -1.20 -20.51 9.46
CA GLU A 103 -0.69 -20.16 10.80
C GLU A 103 0.55 -20.96 11.20
N PRO A 104 0.60 -22.31 10.99
CA PRO A 104 1.77 -23.08 11.42
C PRO A 104 3.07 -22.64 10.76
N TYR A 105 3.01 -22.19 9.50
CA TYR A 105 4.17 -21.65 8.80
C TYR A 105 4.55 -20.28 9.35
N ALA A 106 3.58 -19.39 9.57
CA ALA A 106 3.84 -18.08 10.18
C ALA A 106 4.46 -18.20 11.58
N ALA A 107 3.97 -19.15 12.40
CA ALA A 107 4.54 -19.47 13.70
C ALA A 107 5.97 -20.00 13.60
N ALA A 108 6.27 -20.85 12.62
CA ALA A 108 7.62 -21.36 12.37
C ALA A 108 8.59 -20.23 11.98
N ILE A 109 8.17 -19.28 11.13
CA ILE A 109 8.99 -18.10 10.79
C ILE A 109 9.22 -17.22 12.02
N ARG A 110 8.19 -16.99 12.83
CA ARG A 110 8.32 -16.25 14.09
C ARG A 110 9.35 -16.89 15.02
N GLU A 111 9.31 -18.21 15.19
CA GLU A 111 10.29 -18.95 15.99
C GLU A 111 11.69 -18.87 15.38
N LEU A 112 11.81 -18.99 14.04
CA LEU A 112 13.07 -18.85 13.33
C LEU A 112 13.72 -17.49 13.61
N VAL A 113 12.96 -16.40 13.48
CA VAL A 113 13.44 -15.04 13.77
C VAL A 113 13.87 -14.93 15.23
N ALA A 114 13.02 -15.39 16.17
CA ALA A 114 13.29 -15.34 17.60
C ALA A 114 14.60 -16.07 18.00
N ARG A 115 14.89 -17.21 17.35
CA ARG A 115 16.06 -18.04 17.67
C ARG A 115 17.35 -17.57 17.00
N LYS A 116 17.29 -17.11 15.74
CA LYS A 116 18.49 -16.88 14.91
C LYS A 116 18.71 -15.42 14.52
N TYR A 117 17.65 -14.64 14.33
CA TYR A 117 17.75 -13.38 13.58
C TYR A 117 17.42 -12.10 14.35
N THR A 118 17.05 -12.20 15.64
CA THR A 118 16.68 -11.04 16.48
C THR A 118 17.73 -9.93 16.55
N GLY A 119 19.00 -10.24 16.30
CA GLY A 119 20.08 -9.24 16.23
C GLY A 119 19.93 -8.25 15.06
N HIS A 120 19.35 -8.68 13.94
CA HIS A 120 19.28 -7.88 12.71
C HIS A 120 17.87 -7.50 12.28
N MET A 121 16.87 -8.33 12.63
CA MET A 121 15.50 -8.19 12.16
C MET A 121 14.49 -8.66 13.21
N PHE A 122 13.23 -8.28 13.00
CA PHE A 122 12.10 -8.65 13.86
C PHE A 122 10.90 -9.10 13.01
N PHE A 123 10.07 -9.96 13.58
CA PHE A 123 8.81 -10.39 12.98
C PHE A 123 7.76 -9.28 13.20
N ASP A 124 7.13 -8.78 12.14
CA ASP A 124 6.05 -7.81 12.26
C ASP A 124 4.75 -8.50 12.71
N GLU A 125 4.45 -8.35 14.00
CA GLU A 125 3.25 -8.89 14.64
C GLU A 125 1.94 -8.22 14.20
N THR A 126 2.00 -7.15 13.39
CA THR A 126 0.81 -6.41 12.98
C THR A 126 0.19 -6.90 11.68
N LYS A 127 0.89 -7.74 10.91
CA LYS A 127 0.37 -8.30 9.65
C LYS A 127 -0.57 -9.47 9.91
N ARG A 128 -1.63 -9.58 9.09
CA ARG A 128 -2.69 -10.59 9.25
C ARG A 128 -2.75 -11.61 8.12
N SER A 129 -2.51 -11.17 6.88
CA SER A 129 -2.58 -12.00 5.67
C SER A 129 -1.21 -12.44 5.19
N MET A 130 -0.16 -11.68 5.51
CA MET A 130 1.22 -11.98 5.12
C MET A 130 2.14 -12.08 6.32
N VAL A 131 3.30 -12.70 6.11
CA VAL A 131 4.41 -12.63 7.05
C VAL A 131 5.35 -11.54 6.57
N SER A 132 5.76 -10.64 7.46
CA SER A 132 6.78 -9.64 7.16
C SER A 132 7.84 -9.68 8.24
N VAL A 133 9.10 -9.73 7.83
CA VAL A 133 10.25 -9.68 8.73
C VAL A 133 11.07 -8.45 8.38
N GLU A 134 11.09 -7.47 9.28
CA GLU A 134 11.65 -6.14 9.06
C GLU A 134 13.02 -5.97 9.74
N GLN A 135 13.87 -5.14 9.14
CA GLN A 135 15.15 -4.72 9.70
C GLN A 135 14.96 -3.96 11.04
N ASN A 136 15.81 -4.26 12.02
CA ASN A 136 15.90 -3.46 13.24
C ASN A 136 16.46 -2.05 12.93
N VAL A 137 15.83 -1.02 13.51
CA VAL A 137 16.17 0.40 13.25
C VAL A 137 17.62 0.78 13.60
N ASP A 138 18.21 0.11 14.58
CA ASP A 138 19.58 0.40 15.06
C ASP A 138 20.67 -0.38 14.32
N VAL A 139 20.28 -1.22 13.35
CA VAL A 139 21.20 -2.08 12.59
C VAL A 139 21.59 -1.39 11.30
N ALA A 140 22.88 -1.44 10.94
CA ALA A 140 23.33 -0.92 9.66
C ALA A 140 22.74 -1.74 8.51
N ASN A 141 22.21 -1.07 7.48
CA ASN A 141 21.52 -1.75 6.38
C ASN A 141 22.40 -2.78 5.66
N ALA A 142 23.72 -2.54 5.54
CA ALA A 142 24.63 -3.51 4.94
C ALA A 142 24.73 -4.82 5.74
N ASP A 143 24.67 -4.75 7.08
CA ASP A 143 24.70 -5.94 7.95
C ASP A 143 23.37 -6.69 7.86
N TYR A 144 22.25 -5.95 7.85
CA TYR A 144 20.93 -6.52 7.59
C TYR A 144 20.87 -7.27 6.25
N LEU A 145 21.33 -6.65 5.15
CA LEU A 145 21.28 -7.27 3.82
C LEU A 145 22.18 -8.52 3.69
N ALA A 146 23.21 -8.65 4.53
CA ALA A 146 23.99 -9.87 4.61
C ALA A 146 23.17 -10.98 5.29
N GLU A 147 22.54 -10.68 6.42
CA GLU A 147 21.73 -11.62 7.21
C GLU A 147 20.41 -12.00 6.51
N GLN A 148 19.77 -11.06 5.79
CA GLN A 148 18.52 -11.27 5.05
C GLN A 148 18.65 -12.43 4.06
N LYS A 149 19.80 -12.60 3.42
CA LYS A 149 20.03 -13.70 2.47
C LYS A 149 19.99 -15.06 3.15
N GLU A 150 20.49 -15.15 4.39
CA GLU A 150 20.41 -16.38 5.18
C GLU A 150 18.98 -16.62 5.65
N PHE A 151 18.30 -15.56 6.12
CA PHE A 151 16.89 -15.64 6.51
C PHE A 151 16.00 -16.13 5.36
N ASP A 152 16.13 -15.54 4.18
CA ASP A 152 15.35 -15.92 3.00
C ASP A 152 15.56 -17.40 2.62
N ALA A 153 16.79 -17.91 2.75
CA ALA A 153 17.12 -19.30 2.46
C ALA A 153 16.50 -20.26 3.49
N ASP A 154 16.56 -19.90 4.78
CA ASP A 154 15.91 -20.69 5.85
C ASP A 154 14.38 -20.64 5.73
N ALA A 155 13.80 -19.50 5.37
CA ALA A 155 12.36 -19.34 5.14
C ALA A 155 11.88 -20.19 3.94
N LEU A 156 12.67 -20.24 2.87
CA LEU A 156 12.44 -21.10 1.72
C LEU A 156 12.50 -22.59 2.10
N ALA A 157 13.49 -22.98 2.92
CA ALA A 157 13.60 -24.36 3.40
C ALA A 157 12.38 -24.76 4.25
N LEU A 158 11.90 -23.87 5.13
CA LEU A 158 10.66 -24.09 5.89
C LEU A 158 9.46 -24.31 4.96
N MET A 159 9.32 -23.56 3.85
CA MET A 159 8.19 -23.77 2.95
C MET A 159 8.13 -25.20 2.39
N SER A 160 9.29 -25.79 2.11
CA SER A 160 9.37 -27.19 1.69
C SER A 160 8.91 -28.16 2.78
N GLU A 161 9.16 -27.86 4.05
CA GLU A 161 8.71 -28.68 5.19
C GLU A 161 7.18 -28.65 5.37
N PHE A 162 6.54 -27.54 4.97
CA PHE A 162 5.09 -27.34 5.02
C PHE A 162 4.38 -27.69 3.70
N ASP A 163 5.09 -28.23 2.70
CA ASP A 163 4.56 -28.54 1.37
C ASP A 163 3.92 -27.31 0.68
N MET A 164 4.58 -26.16 0.80
CA MET A 164 4.14 -24.89 0.22
C MET A 164 4.93 -24.54 -1.04
N GLY A 165 4.22 -24.36 -2.15
CA GLY A 165 4.81 -24.03 -3.44
C GLY A 165 5.18 -22.55 -3.50
N VAL A 166 6.42 -22.25 -3.84
CA VAL A 166 7.00 -20.90 -3.68
C VAL A 166 7.92 -20.48 -4.80
N CYS A 167 7.87 -19.18 -5.13
CA CYS A 167 8.91 -18.54 -5.91
C CYS A 167 9.69 -17.48 -5.12
N ARG A 168 10.95 -17.30 -5.52
CA ARG A 168 11.81 -16.21 -5.05
C ARG A 168 12.68 -15.76 -6.20
N LEU A 169 12.46 -14.54 -6.69
CA LEU A 169 13.11 -14.05 -7.93
C LEU A 169 12.90 -15.07 -9.07
N ASP A 170 13.97 -15.53 -9.72
CA ASP A 170 13.93 -16.54 -10.79
C ASP A 170 13.85 -17.99 -10.28
N HIS A 171 13.87 -18.22 -8.96
CA HIS A 171 13.78 -19.55 -8.39
C HIS A 171 12.31 -19.96 -8.18
N HIS A 172 11.96 -21.14 -8.67
CA HIS A 172 10.64 -21.75 -8.50
C HIS A 172 10.79 -23.12 -7.83
N ALA A 173 10.09 -23.32 -6.71
CA ALA A 173 10.05 -24.56 -5.95
C ALA A 173 8.57 -24.94 -5.74
N PRO A 174 7.99 -25.77 -6.62
CA PRO A 174 6.61 -26.19 -6.45
C PRO A 174 6.44 -27.15 -5.26
N ASN A 175 5.21 -27.25 -4.76
CA ASN A 175 4.82 -28.23 -3.74
C ASN A 175 4.56 -29.63 -4.36
N SER A 176 4.00 -30.54 -3.56
CA SER A 176 3.63 -31.89 -3.99
C SER A 176 2.52 -31.97 -5.05
N ASP A 177 1.76 -30.90 -5.29
CA ASP A 177 0.73 -30.82 -6.35
C ASP A 177 1.16 -30.05 -7.60
N ASP A 178 2.45 -29.68 -7.68
CA ASP A 178 3.08 -28.90 -8.76
C ASP A 178 2.60 -27.44 -8.83
N SER A 179 1.97 -26.91 -7.77
CA SER A 179 1.60 -25.49 -7.66
C SER A 179 2.72 -24.62 -7.11
N VAL A 180 2.63 -23.32 -7.42
CA VAL A 180 3.37 -22.25 -6.77
C VAL A 180 2.35 -21.18 -6.38
N ASP A 181 2.08 -21.07 -5.08
CA ASP A 181 1.02 -20.22 -4.55
C ASP A 181 1.55 -19.03 -3.75
N TYR A 182 2.83 -19.06 -3.35
CA TYR A 182 3.45 -18.05 -2.50
C TYR A 182 4.71 -17.44 -3.14
N ARG A 183 5.09 -16.25 -2.67
CA ARG A 183 6.40 -15.64 -2.95
C ARG A 183 7.11 -15.21 -1.68
N ILE A 184 8.44 -15.28 -1.74
CA ILE A 184 9.34 -14.57 -0.82
C ILE A 184 9.86 -13.35 -1.58
N ASP A 185 9.52 -12.16 -1.10
CA ASP A 185 9.76 -10.86 -1.72
C ASP A 185 10.67 -9.99 -0.82
N PRO A 186 12.01 -10.14 -0.94
CA PRO A 186 12.95 -9.32 -0.18
C PRO A 186 13.03 -7.89 -0.74
N THR A 187 12.96 -6.91 0.16
CA THR A 187 13.16 -5.49 -0.09
C THR A 187 14.43 -4.99 0.60
N ILE A 188 14.71 -3.68 0.53
CA ILE A 188 15.89 -3.06 1.15
C ILE A 188 15.87 -3.19 2.69
N ILE A 189 14.68 -3.26 3.30
CA ILE A 189 14.50 -3.19 4.76
C ILE A 189 13.55 -4.26 5.32
N SER A 190 13.03 -5.15 4.49
CA SER A 190 12.13 -6.23 4.92
C SER A 190 12.21 -7.43 3.99
N THR A 191 11.77 -8.59 4.45
CA THR A 191 11.34 -9.69 3.58
C THR A 191 9.86 -9.94 3.83
N ASP A 192 9.05 -9.77 2.79
CA ASP A 192 7.64 -10.16 2.82
C ASP A 192 7.49 -11.58 2.29
N ILE A 193 6.60 -12.35 2.91
CA ILE A 193 6.20 -13.66 2.45
C ILE A 193 4.67 -13.63 2.32
N GLU A 194 4.18 -13.88 1.12
CA GLU A 194 2.80 -13.57 0.75
C GLU A 194 2.28 -14.47 -0.37
N ALA A 195 0.96 -14.64 -0.45
CA ALA A 195 0.32 -15.35 -1.56
C ALA A 195 0.55 -14.61 -2.89
N LEU A 196 0.71 -15.32 -4.00
CA LEU A 196 0.88 -14.71 -5.32
C LEU A 196 -0.30 -13.83 -5.74
N GLY A 197 -1.49 -14.13 -5.22
CA GLY A 197 -2.71 -13.38 -5.50
C GLY A 197 -2.74 -11.96 -4.90
N VAL A 198 -1.89 -11.63 -3.91
CA VAL A 198 -1.86 -10.26 -3.36
C VAL A 198 -1.07 -9.32 -4.26
N GLY A 199 -1.56 -8.08 -4.38
CA GLY A 199 -1.00 -7.08 -5.26
C GLY A 199 -1.78 -5.76 -5.24
N LYS A 200 -1.13 -4.70 -5.73
CA LYS A 200 -1.74 -3.38 -5.83
C LYS A 200 -2.89 -3.32 -6.85
N ASP A 201 -2.91 -4.22 -7.82
CA ASP A 201 -4.03 -4.47 -8.74
C ASP A 201 -5.25 -5.07 -8.01
N LEU A 202 -5.05 -6.08 -7.16
CA LEU A 202 -6.11 -6.63 -6.33
C LEU A 202 -6.68 -5.56 -5.39
N GLY A 203 -5.80 -4.72 -4.83
CA GLY A 203 -6.24 -3.56 -4.06
C GLY A 203 -7.07 -2.56 -4.87
N ALA A 204 -6.74 -2.32 -6.14
CA ALA A 204 -7.57 -1.47 -6.99
C ALA A 204 -8.98 -2.06 -7.23
N ARG A 205 -9.08 -3.38 -7.47
CA ARG A 205 -10.38 -4.07 -7.60
C ARG A 205 -11.19 -3.99 -6.31
N ARG A 206 -10.56 -4.21 -5.14
CA ARG A 206 -11.19 -4.08 -3.82
C ARG A 206 -11.69 -2.66 -3.57
N ALA A 207 -10.94 -1.63 -3.98
CA ALA A 207 -11.34 -0.24 -3.84
C ALA A 207 -12.68 0.03 -4.56
N LEU A 208 -12.81 -0.46 -5.80
CA LEU A 208 -14.04 -0.32 -6.56
C LEU A 208 -15.21 -1.05 -5.88
N ALA A 209 -15.00 -2.30 -5.44
CA ALA A 209 -16.02 -3.09 -4.76
C ALA A 209 -16.49 -2.44 -3.44
N LEU A 210 -15.58 -1.84 -2.67
CA LEU A 210 -15.92 -1.13 -1.43
C LEU A 210 -16.75 0.11 -1.71
N LEU A 211 -16.40 0.90 -2.73
CA LEU A 211 -17.18 2.08 -3.12
C LEU A 211 -18.58 1.70 -3.59
N GLU A 212 -18.71 0.63 -4.39
CA GLU A 212 -20.00 0.11 -4.83
C GLU A 212 -20.85 -0.38 -3.64
N ALA A 213 -20.24 -1.12 -2.71
CA ALA A 213 -20.92 -1.63 -1.51
C ALA A 213 -21.40 -0.51 -0.57
N ASP A 214 -20.65 0.59 -0.49
CA ASP A 214 -21.01 1.79 0.28
C ASP A 214 -22.08 2.66 -0.43
N GLY A 215 -22.43 2.32 -1.68
CA GLY A 215 -23.33 3.14 -2.50
C GLY A 215 -22.70 4.46 -2.96
N THR A 216 -21.38 4.59 -2.83
CA THR A 216 -20.62 5.74 -3.31
C THR A 216 -20.47 5.65 -4.82
N ALA A 217 -20.89 6.70 -5.54
CA ALA A 217 -20.79 6.74 -7.00
C ALA A 217 -19.32 6.67 -7.44
N VAL A 218 -18.95 5.58 -8.12
CA VAL A 218 -17.59 5.33 -8.61
C VAL A 218 -17.22 6.35 -9.71
N PRO A 219 -16.18 7.18 -9.51
CA PRO A 219 -15.75 8.16 -10.49
C PRO A 219 -15.21 7.49 -11.77
N ARG A 220 -15.41 8.17 -12.91
CA ARG A 220 -14.84 7.72 -14.19
C ARG A 220 -13.34 8.01 -14.32
N THR A 221 -12.88 9.06 -13.63
CA THR A 221 -11.50 9.53 -13.67
C THR A 221 -10.82 9.32 -12.31
N TRP A 222 -9.60 8.81 -12.34
CA TRP A 222 -8.82 8.40 -11.19
C TRP A 222 -7.43 9.04 -11.18
N ARG A 223 -6.92 9.22 -9.97
CA ARG A 223 -5.51 9.49 -9.68
C ARG A 223 -4.98 8.41 -8.76
N THR A 224 -3.95 7.72 -9.23
CA THR A 224 -3.17 6.82 -8.40
C THR A 224 -1.87 7.49 -8.02
N VAL A 225 -1.31 7.14 -6.86
CA VAL A 225 -0.04 7.73 -6.40
C VAL A 225 0.82 6.65 -5.76
N GLY A 226 2.11 6.59 -6.09
CA GLY A 226 3.04 5.60 -5.55
C GLY A 226 4.49 6.02 -5.66
N ASP A 227 5.35 5.35 -4.89
CA ASP A 227 6.80 5.58 -4.87
C ASP A 227 7.60 4.39 -5.42
N SER A 228 6.92 3.31 -5.78
CA SER A 228 7.50 2.06 -6.23
C SER A 228 6.98 1.63 -7.60
N ARG A 229 7.69 0.71 -8.25
CA ARG A 229 7.25 0.14 -9.54
C ARG A 229 6.00 -0.72 -9.40
N THR A 230 5.78 -1.34 -8.25
CA THR A 230 4.58 -2.12 -7.96
C THR A 230 3.33 -1.27 -7.85
N ASP A 231 3.44 0.02 -7.51
CA ASP A 231 2.27 0.91 -7.40
C ASP A 231 1.61 1.23 -8.74
N TYR A 232 2.34 1.11 -9.84
CA TYR A 232 1.77 1.23 -11.17
C TYR A 232 0.68 0.20 -11.44
N ALA A 233 0.70 -0.95 -10.76
CA ALA A 233 -0.34 -1.96 -10.91
C ALA A 233 -1.74 -1.44 -10.51
N MET A 234 -1.82 -0.42 -9.64
CA MET A 234 -3.08 0.28 -9.38
C MET A 234 -3.63 0.97 -10.64
N ALA A 235 -2.76 1.69 -11.34
CA ALA A 235 -3.12 2.44 -12.54
C ALA A 235 -3.36 1.51 -13.73
N ASP A 236 -2.52 0.47 -13.88
CA ASP A 236 -2.67 -0.56 -14.90
C ASP A 236 -4.03 -1.25 -14.79
N GLU A 237 -4.41 -1.65 -13.57
CA GLU A 237 -5.69 -2.31 -13.33
C GLU A 237 -6.88 -1.40 -13.65
N LEU A 238 -6.89 -0.17 -13.12
CA LEU A 238 -7.95 0.79 -13.41
C LEU A 238 -8.04 1.08 -14.91
N HIS A 239 -6.91 1.23 -15.59
CA HIS A 239 -6.88 1.45 -17.04
C HIS A 239 -7.43 0.24 -17.81
N ALA A 240 -7.06 -0.98 -17.42
CA ALA A 240 -7.53 -2.22 -18.04
C ALA A 240 -9.05 -2.40 -17.87
N LEU A 241 -9.60 -1.99 -16.73
CA LEU A 241 -11.05 -1.91 -16.46
C LEU A 241 -11.74 -0.75 -17.20
N GLY A 242 -10.97 0.06 -17.93
CA GLY A 242 -11.44 1.13 -18.79
C GLY A 242 -11.47 2.50 -18.14
N TYR A 243 -11.07 2.67 -16.88
CA TYR A 243 -11.06 3.99 -16.20
C TYR A 243 -10.06 4.98 -16.83
N ASP A 244 -10.36 6.27 -16.71
CA ASP A 244 -9.47 7.34 -17.14
C ASP A 244 -8.53 7.62 -15.97
N VAL A 245 -7.24 7.32 -16.13
CA VAL A 245 -6.30 7.30 -15.00
C VAL A 245 -5.09 8.13 -15.33
N ALA A 246 -4.55 8.81 -14.33
CA ALA A 246 -3.17 9.28 -14.34
C ALA A 246 -2.48 8.77 -13.07
N HIS A 247 -1.23 8.33 -13.21
CA HIS A 247 -0.42 7.88 -12.09
C HIS A 247 0.57 8.97 -11.69
N VAL A 248 0.61 9.33 -10.42
CA VAL A 248 1.64 10.22 -9.88
C VAL A 248 2.78 9.36 -9.36
N ASP A 249 3.95 9.49 -9.98
CA ASP A 249 5.20 8.86 -9.52
C ASP A 249 5.95 9.87 -8.62
N VAL A 250 6.06 9.55 -7.32
CA VAL A 250 6.78 10.39 -6.35
C VAL A 250 8.27 10.04 -6.24
N ARG A 251 8.76 9.14 -7.08
CA ARG A 251 10.17 8.74 -7.19
C ARG A 251 10.62 8.56 -8.66
N PRO A 252 10.48 9.60 -9.51
CA PRO A 252 10.73 9.47 -10.95
C PRO A 252 12.20 9.23 -11.32
N ALA A 253 13.14 9.53 -10.41
CA ALA A 253 14.59 9.31 -10.61
C ALA A 253 14.94 7.82 -10.80
N ASP A 254 14.10 6.92 -10.30
CA ASP A 254 14.23 5.47 -10.48
C ASP A 254 13.82 5.00 -11.90
N GLY A 255 13.45 5.93 -12.78
CA GLY A 255 13.06 5.66 -14.17
C GLY A 255 11.56 5.42 -14.35
N VAL A 256 10.88 6.36 -15.01
CA VAL A 256 9.44 6.30 -15.27
C VAL A 256 9.13 5.27 -16.40
N PRO A 257 8.33 4.22 -16.13
CA PRO A 257 7.92 3.26 -17.15
C PRO A 257 7.05 3.90 -18.24
N ALA A 258 7.19 3.43 -19.47
CA ALA A 258 6.25 3.78 -20.54
C ALA A 258 4.89 3.14 -20.27
N LYS A 259 3.83 3.95 -20.19
CA LYS A 259 2.46 3.52 -19.87
C LYS A 259 1.45 4.07 -20.89
N PRO A 260 0.32 3.39 -21.10
CA PRO A 260 -0.75 3.85 -22.01
C PRO A 260 -1.59 5.00 -21.43
N TYR A 261 -1.28 5.43 -20.21
CA TYR A 261 -1.92 6.53 -19.49
C TYR A 261 -0.87 7.55 -19.01
N PRO A 262 -1.26 8.80 -18.69
CA PRO A 262 -0.33 9.81 -18.20
C PRO A 262 0.36 9.39 -16.89
N VAL A 263 1.68 9.62 -16.83
CA VAL A 263 2.44 9.60 -15.59
C VAL A 263 2.83 11.03 -15.24
N LEU A 264 2.44 11.48 -14.06
CA LEU A 264 2.64 12.82 -13.53
C LEU A 264 3.78 12.79 -12.49
N THR A 265 4.51 13.90 -12.40
CA THR A 265 5.65 14.07 -11.48
C THR A 265 5.66 15.49 -10.93
N ALA A 266 6.17 15.71 -9.71
CA ALA A 266 6.22 17.03 -9.06
C ALA A 266 7.57 17.74 -9.20
N GLY A 267 8.13 17.73 -10.42
CA GLY A 267 9.46 18.26 -10.75
C GLY A 267 10.57 17.69 -9.85
N GLU A 268 11.19 18.55 -9.03
CA GLU A 268 12.29 18.14 -8.12
C GLU A 268 11.81 17.52 -6.80
N ARG A 269 10.52 17.64 -6.47
CA ARG A 269 9.97 17.05 -5.23
C ARG A 269 9.83 15.54 -5.38
N ILE A 270 10.04 14.84 -4.27
CA ILE A 270 9.92 13.38 -4.17
C ILE A 270 9.15 13.01 -2.91
N HIS A 271 8.75 11.74 -2.81
CA HIS A 271 8.08 11.17 -1.64
C HIS A 271 6.89 12.02 -1.17
N ASP A 272 6.83 12.33 0.12
CA ASP A 272 5.69 12.96 0.76
C ASP A 272 5.59 14.44 0.40
N ASP A 273 6.70 15.10 0.07
CA ASP A 273 6.70 16.46 -0.47
C ASP A 273 6.02 16.52 -1.86
N ALA A 274 6.26 15.51 -2.70
CA ALA A 274 5.58 15.40 -4.00
C ALA A 274 4.11 15.02 -3.83
N GLY A 275 3.80 14.07 -2.94
CA GLY A 275 2.44 13.67 -2.60
C GLY A 275 1.62 14.85 -2.06
N GLU A 276 2.16 15.61 -1.11
CA GLU A 276 1.51 16.82 -0.58
C GLU A 276 1.26 17.85 -1.68
N ALA A 277 2.21 18.06 -2.60
CA ALA A 277 2.05 19.02 -3.69
C ALA A 277 0.83 18.69 -4.57
N PHE A 278 0.62 17.41 -4.89
CA PHE A 278 -0.57 16.96 -5.62
C PHE A 278 -1.84 17.04 -4.78
N LEU A 279 -1.83 16.58 -3.52
CA LEU A 279 -2.97 16.67 -2.62
C LEU A 279 -3.44 18.12 -2.41
N ARG A 280 -2.51 19.06 -2.28
CA ARG A 280 -2.79 20.50 -2.22
C ARG A 280 -3.44 20.98 -3.52
N ARG A 281 -2.90 20.58 -4.67
CA ARG A 281 -3.44 20.97 -5.97
C ARG A 281 -4.86 20.43 -6.18
N TRP A 282 -5.10 19.18 -5.81
CA TRP A 282 -6.43 18.59 -5.88
C TRP A 282 -7.41 19.24 -4.90
N THR A 283 -6.94 19.66 -3.72
CA THR A 283 -7.76 20.45 -2.79
C THR A 283 -8.20 21.77 -3.43
N GLN A 284 -7.30 22.48 -4.13
CA GLN A 284 -7.64 23.68 -4.91
C GLN A 284 -8.64 23.36 -6.03
N MET A 285 -8.50 22.22 -6.71
CA MET A 285 -9.45 21.79 -7.75
C MET A 285 -10.85 21.47 -7.17
N ALA A 286 -10.90 20.83 -6.01
CA ALA A 286 -12.14 20.56 -5.30
C ALA A 286 -12.84 21.86 -4.84
N ALA A 287 -12.06 22.87 -4.46
CA ALA A 287 -12.54 24.21 -4.12
C ALA A 287 -12.91 25.08 -5.34
N GLY A 288 -12.56 24.65 -6.56
CA GLY A 288 -12.77 25.43 -7.80
C GLY A 288 -11.75 26.54 -8.04
N GLU A 289 -10.63 26.52 -7.32
CA GLU A 289 -9.50 27.45 -7.44
C GLU A 289 -8.51 27.03 -8.54
N ALA A 290 -8.61 25.78 -9.02
CA ALA A 290 -7.79 25.18 -10.05
C ALA A 290 -8.62 24.35 -11.02
N SER A 291 -8.23 24.32 -12.30
CA SER A 291 -8.90 23.55 -13.36
C SER A 291 -8.37 22.12 -13.54
N ASP A 292 -7.08 21.91 -13.26
CA ASP A 292 -6.34 20.68 -13.52
C ASP A 292 -5.09 20.59 -12.63
N ASP A 293 -4.40 19.46 -12.67
CA ASP A 293 -3.18 19.16 -11.93
C ASP A 293 -1.88 19.30 -12.75
N SER A 294 -1.94 19.95 -13.92
CA SER A 294 -0.77 20.12 -14.79
C SER A 294 0.28 21.11 -14.25
N ALA A 295 -0.12 21.98 -13.31
CA ALA A 295 0.74 23.00 -12.73
C ALA A 295 1.59 22.50 -11.55
N VAL A 296 1.53 21.22 -11.20
CA VAL A 296 2.41 20.64 -10.19
C VAL A 296 3.77 20.40 -10.82
N VAL A 297 4.74 21.27 -10.49
CA VAL A 297 6.14 21.23 -10.96
C VAL A 297 7.06 21.47 -9.78
#